data_AF-K6DG29-F1
#
_entry.id   AF-K6DG29-F1
#
_cell.length_a   1.000
_cell.length_b   1.000
_cell.length_c   1.000
_cell.angle_alpha   90.00
_cell.angle_beta   90.00
_cell.angle_gamma   90.00
#
_symmetry.space_group_name_H-M   'P 1'
#
loop_
_entity.id
_entity.type
_entity.pdbx_description
1 polymer ?
#
loop_
_entity_poly.entity_id
_entity_poly.type
_entity_poly.pdbx_seq_one_letter_code
_entity_poly.pdbx_strand_id
1 'polypeptide(L)'
;MSFYEYLLQHITFPFSALYTEEIGPLEIAEFEVYCIRLDQEMKVDEYYGILVECKVGRKKVILPLAGINLDEGHKNFKWIDLYQGWFWSYH
;
A
#
# COMPACT_ATOMS: atom_id res chain seq x y z
N MET A 1 8.00 9.63 16.49
CA MET A 1 6.97 9.56 15.44
C MET A 1 7.44 8.53 14.42
N SER A 2 6.74 7.42 14.26
CA SER A 2 7.09 6.38 13.29
C SER A 2 6.65 6.78 11.87
N PHE A 3 7.21 6.13 10.84
CA PHE A 3 6.76 6.35 9.45
C PHE A 3 5.27 6.02 9.31
N TYR A 4 4.80 4.98 10.00
CA TYR A 4 3.38 4.64 10.09
C TYR A 4 2.53 5.80 10.62
N GLU A 5 2.90 6.41 11.74
CA GLU A 5 2.16 7.53 12.33
C GLU A 5 2.15 8.74 11.39
N TYR A 6 3.25 8.98 10.68
CA TYR A 6 3.32 10.02 9.66
C TYR A 6 2.34 9.77 8.51
N LEU A 7 2.31 8.56 7.95
CA LEU A 7 1.39 8.22 6.86
C LEU A 7 -0.08 8.24 7.31
N LEU A 8 -0.38 7.78 8.52
CA LEU A 8 -1.74 7.78 9.07
C LEU A 8 -2.34 9.19 9.13
N GLN A 9 -1.51 10.22 9.34
CA GLN A 9 -1.95 11.62 9.39
C GLN A 9 -2.15 12.27 8.01
N HIS A 10 -1.50 11.74 6.96
CA HIS A 10 -1.44 12.38 5.65
C HIS A 10 -2.24 11.64 4.56
N ILE A 11 -2.31 10.31 4.62
CA ILE A 11 -3.09 9.52 3.67
C ILE A 11 -4.58 9.68 4.00
N THR A 12 -5.35 10.09 2.99
CA THR A 12 -6.81 10.18 3.13
C THR A 12 -7.46 8.91 2.63
N PHE A 13 -8.13 8.19 3.53
CA PHE A 13 -8.95 7.03 3.21
C PHE A 13 -10.46 7.36 3.15
N PRO A 14 -11.27 6.52 2.48
CA PRO A 14 -10.87 5.44 1.57
C PRO A 14 -10.46 5.97 0.18
N PHE A 15 -9.74 5.16 -0.59
CA PHE A 15 -9.36 5.50 -1.98
C PHE A 15 -9.22 4.25 -2.86
N SER A 16 -9.44 4.41 -4.17
CA SER A 16 -9.17 3.36 -5.15
C SER A 16 -7.72 3.42 -5.60
N ALA A 17 -7.12 2.26 -5.86
CA ALA A 17 -5.76 2.13 -6.36
C ALA A 17 -5.60 0.86 -7.18
N LEU A 18 -4.43 0.70 -7.80
CA LEU A 18 -3.98 -0.56 -8.37
C LEU A 18 -3.04 -1.23 -7.39
N TYR A 19 -3.14 -2.54 -7.26
CA TYR A 19 -2.18 -3.35 -6.53
C TYR A 19 -1.41 -4.21 -7.53
N THR A 20 -0.09 -4.20 -7.42
CA THR A 20 0.80 -4.92 -8.31
C THR A 20 1.62 -5.93 -7.51
N GLU A 21 1.64 -7.19 -7.96
CA GLU A 21 2.37 -8.29 -7.33
C GLU A 21 3.06 -9.16 -8.38
N GLU A 22 4.26 -9.66 -8.08
CA GLU A 22 4.95 -10.67 -8.89
C GLU A 22 4.32 -12.04 -8.65
N ILE A 23 3.73 -12.63 -9.68
CA ILE A 23 3.05 -13.94 -9.62
C ILE A 23 3.87 -15.08 -10.23
N GLY A 24 5.05 -14.77 -10.77
CA GLY A 24 5.97 -15.71 -11.39
C GLY A 24 7.18 -14.98 -11.99
N PRO A 25 8.19 -15.73 -12.50
CA PRO A 25 9.37 -15.12 -13.09
C PRO A 25 8.99 -14.17 -14.22
N LEU A 26 9.19 -12.86 -14.02
CA LEU A 26 8.81 -11.79 -14.95
C LEU A 26 7.30 -11.64 -15.21
N GLU A 27 6.46 -12.28 -14.40
CA GLU A 27 5.01 -12.19 -14.50
C GLU A 27 4.46 -11.31 -13.38
N ILE A 28 3.75 -10.25 -13.78
CA ILE A 28 3.17 -9.27 -12.87
C ILE A 28 1.66 -9.31 -13.03
N ALA A 29 0.95 -9.42 -11.91
CA ALA A 29 -0.49 -9.25 -11.87
C ALA A 29 -0.85 -7.88 -11.30
N GLU A 30 -1.89 -7.28 -11.85
CA GLU A 30 -2.42 -5.99 -11.42
C GLU A 30 -3.92 -6.10 -11.14
N PHE A 31 -4.34 -5.54 -10.01
CA PHE A 31 -5.72 -5.61 -9.55
C PHE A 31 -6.21 -4.27 -9.02
N GLU A 32 -7.42 -3.88 -9.40
CA GLU A 32 -8.10 -2.75 -8.76
C GLU A 32 -8.47 -3.11 -7.31
N VAL A 33 -8.07 -2.25 -6.39
CA VAL A 33 -8.31 -2.41 -4.95
C VAL A 33 -8.94 -1.13 -4.39
N TYR A 34 -9.77 -1.30 -3.38
CA TYR A 34 -10.31 -0.18 -2.61
C TYR A 34 -9.70 -0.16 -1.20
N CYS A 35 -8.77 0.75 -0.97
CA CYS A 35 -8.02 0.92 0.27
C CYS A 35 -8.88 1.60 1.34
N ILE A 36 -9.00 0.99 2.52
CA ILE A 36 -9.93 1.40 3.59
C ILE A 36 -9.21 2.08 4.74
N ARG A 37 -8.08 1.52 5.19
CA ARG A 37 -7.26 2.04 6.28
C ARG A 37 -5.91 1.34 6.29
N LEU A 38 -4.90 1.97 6.87
CA LEU A 38 -3.69 1.25 7.25
C LEU A 38 -4.04 0.19 8.30
N ASP A 39 -3.41 -0.98 8.19
CA ASP A 39 -3.56 -2.05 9.16
C ASP A 39 -2.38 -2.04 10.15
N GLN A 40 -2.73 -2.13 11.43
CA GLN A 40 -1.81 -2.07 12.56
C GLN A 40 -1.89 -3.32 13.44
N GLU A 41 -2.85 -4.21 13.16
CA GLU A 41 -3.09 -5.41 13.97
C GLU A 41 -2.10 -6.53 13.62
N MET A 42 -1.65 -6.60 12.36
CA MET A 42 -0.56 -7.48 11.96
C MET A 42 0.79 -6.87 12.38
N LYS A 43 1.62 -7.66 13.08
CA LYS A 43 3.03 -7.31 13.28
C LYS A 43 3.63 -7.11 11.89
N VAL A 44 4.05 -5.87 11.61
CA VAL A 44 4.78 -5.48 10.40
C VAL A 44 5.95 -6.45 10.26
N ASP A 45 5.81 -7.40 9.36
CA ASP A 45 6.90 -8.26 8.93
C ASP A 45 7.86 -7.37 8.13
N GLU A 46 9.15 -7.43 8.44
CA GLU A 46 10.18 -6.63 7.77
C GLU A 46 10.06 -6.76 6.24
N TYR A 47 9.74 -7.96 5.73
CA TYR A 47 9.60 -8.23 4.31
C TYR A 47 8.39 -7.57 3.63
N TYR A 48 7.33 -7.26 4.38
CA TYR A 48 6.09 -6.71 3.81
C TYR A 48 5.87 -5.22 4.15
N GLY A 49 6.56 -4.71 5.17
CA GLY A 49 6.43 -3.33 5.61
C GLY A 49 5.00 -2.98 6.08
N ILE A 50 4.61 -1.71 5.91
CA ILE A 50 3.29 -1.22 6.29
C ILE A 50 2.22 -1.88 5.43
N LEU A 51 1.17 -2.39 6.09
CA LEU A 51 0.03 -3.04 5.44
C LEU A 51 -1.18 -2.11 5.35
N VAL A 52 -2.06 -2.38 4.39
CA VAL A 52 -3.32 -1.67 4.17
C VAL A 52 -4.47 -2.66 4.03
N GLU A 53 -5.57 -2.40 4.75
CA GLU A 53 -6.83 -3.12 4.57
C GLU A 53 -7.51 -2.64 3.29
N CYS A 54 -7.75 -3.56 2.37
CA CYS A 54 -8.37 -3.30 1.08
C CYS A 54 -9.61 -4.17 0.85
N LYS A 55 -10.41 -3.77 -0.13
CA LYS A 55 -11.45 -4.62 -0.74
C LYS A 55 -11.13 -4.92 -2.19
N VAL A 56 -11.25 -6.19 -2.56
CA VAL A 56 -11.28 -6.67 -3.94
C VAL A 56 -12.65 -7.30 -4.17
N GLY A 57 -13.50 -6.63 -4.95
CA GLY A 57 -14.92 -6.96 -5.05
C GLY A 57 -15.60 -6.96 -3.68
N ARG A 58 -16.02 -8.14 -3.19
CA ARG A 58 -16.69 -8.30 -1.88
C ARG A 58 -15.76 -8.79 -0.76
N LYS A 59 -14.52 -9.17 -1.07
CA LYS A 59 -13.59 -9.74 -0.09
C LYS A 59 -12.73 -8.64 0.53
N LYS A 60 -12.53 -8.72 1.85
CA LYS A 60 -11.49 -7.95 2.54
C LYS A 60 -10.16 -8.69 2.38
N VAL A 61 -9.11 -7.94 2.07
CA VAL A 61 -7.74 -8.44 1.93
C VAL A 61 -6.79 -7.46 2.61
N ILE A 62 -5.67 -7.97 3.14
CA ILE A 62 -4.58 -7.14 3.67
C ILE A 62 -3.45 -7.20 2.65
N LEU A 63 -2.99 -6.05 2.18
CA LEU A 63 -1.98 -5.93 1.13
C LEU A 63 -0.81 -5.05 1.60
N PRO A 64 0.42 -5.28 1.12
CA PRO A 64 1.55 -4.38 1.35
C PRO A 64 1.28 -3.01 0.73
N LEU A 65 1.45 -1.93 1.51
CA LEU A 65 1.35 -0.56 1.00
C LEU A 65 2.39 -0.29 -0.09
N ALA A 66 3.52 -1.01 -0.06
CA ALA A 66 4.60 -0.88 -1.03
C ALA A 66 4.19 -1.31 -2.45
N GLY A 67 3.18 -2.18 -2.58
CA GLY A 67 2.66 -2.63 -3.87
C GLY A 67 1.46 -1.82 -4.37
N ILE A 68 1.08 -0.74 -3.68
CA ILE A 68 -0.07 0.11 -4.06
C ILE A 68 0.38 1.20 -5.03
N ASN A 69 -0.20 1.21 -6.22
CA ASN A 69 0.08 2.17 -7.27
C ASN A 69 -1.08 3.16 -7.45
N LEU A 70 -0.71 4.42 -7.65
CA LEU A 70 -1.61 5.54 -7.84
C LEU A 70 -1.14 6.40 -9.02
N ASP A 71 -2.08 7.07 -9.68
CA ASP A 71 -1.75 8.13 -10.64
C ASP A 71 -1.11 9.32 -9.93
N GLU A 72 -0.16 10.00 -10.59
CA GLU A 72 0.53 11.20 -10.07
C GLU A 72 -0.43 12.31 -9.61
N GLY A 73 -1.61 12.41 -10.24
CA GLY A 73 -2.64 13.39 -9.88
C GLY A 73 -3.44 13.04 -8.62
N HIS A 74 -3.28 11.85 -8.06
CA HIS A 74 -4.04 11.41 -6.89
C HIS A 74 -3.51 12.09 -5.62
N LYS A 75 -4.42 12.56 -4.74
CA LYS A 75 -4.09 13.25 -3.48
C LYS A 75 -3.14 12.50 -2.54
N ASN A 76 -3.14 11.16 -2.62
CA ASN A 76 -2.29 10.32 -1.78
C ASN A 76 -0.96 9.93 -2.48
N PHE A 77 -0.78 10.24 -3.76
CA PHE A 77 0.36 9.78 -4.58
C PHE A 77 1.69 10.09 -3.89
N LYS A 78 1.92 11.36 -3.55
CA LYS A 78 3.15 11.83 -2.89
C LYS A 78 3.51 11.02 -1.64
N TRP A 79 2.53 10.61 -0.86
CA TRP A 79 2.77 9.92 0.42
C TRP A 79 3.06 8.44 0.22
N ILE A 80 2.38 7.81 -0.75
CA ILE A 80 2.64 6.41 -1.12
C ILE A 80 3.99 6.29 -1.82
N ASP A 81 4.28 7.18 -2.78
CA ASP A 81 5.56 7.23 -3.49
C ASP A 81 6.74 7.47 -2.53
N LEU A 82 6.60 8.41 -1.57
CA LEU A 82 7.60 8.63 -0.53
C LEU A 82 7.85 7.37 0.32
N TYR A 83 6.79 6.66 0.68
CA TYR A 83 6.91 5.41 1.44
C TYR A 83 7.58 4.31 0.62
N GLN A 84 7.17 4.13 -0.64
CA GLN A 84 7.76 3.15 -1.55
C GLN A 84 9.26 3.43 -1.75
N GLY A 85 9.63 4.69 -2.01
CA GLY A 85 11.03 5.08 -2.15
C GLY A 85 11.86 4.78 -0.90
N TRP A 86 11.31 5.04 0.30
CA TRP A 86 11.97 4.67 1.55
C TRP A 86 12.09 3.14 1.71
N PHE A 87 11.00 2.40 1.50
CA PHE A 87 10.94 0.95 1.67
C PHE A 87 11.93 0.23 0.74
N TRP A 88 11.94 0.56 -0.55
CA TRP A 88 12.80 -0.09 -1.54
C TRP A 88 14.26 0.39 -1.52
N SER A 89 14.59 1.47 -0.82
CA SER A 89 15.98 1.97 -0.70
C SER A 89 16.70 1.49 0.56
N TYR A 90 15.94 1.14 1.61
CA TYR A 90 16.48 0.77 2.92
C TYR A 90 16.31 -0.72 3.25
N HIS A 91 15.75 -1.51 2.33
CA HIS A 91 15.65 -2.96 2.42
C HIS A 91 16.38 -3.66 1.29
#